data_AF-A0A2I0K960-F1
#
_entry.id   AF-A0A2I0K960-F1
#
_cell.length_a   1.000
_cell.length_b   1.000
_cell.length_c   1.000
_cell.angle_alpha   90.00
_cell.angle_beta   90.00
_cell.angle_gamma   90.00
#
_symmetry.space_group_name_H-M   'P 1'
#
loop_
_entity.id
_entity.type
_entity.pdbx_description
1 polymer ?
#
loop_
_entity_poly.entity_id
_entity_poly.type
_entity_poly.pdbx_seq_one_letter_code
_entity_poly.pdbx_strand_id
1 'polypeptide(L)'
;MRLMEGEHVGPFNLGNPGEFTMLELAQVVQEVIDPNAKIEFRPNTADDPHKRKPDILKAKELLGWEPTISLRQGLPLMVSDFRQRIFGEQKDASSNSATSQ
;
A
#
# COMPACT_ATOMS: atom_id res chain seq x y z
N MET A 1 -1.68 21.39 -1.04
CA MET A 1 -2.57 20.22 -1.25
C MET A 1 -3.63 20.50 -2.30
N ARG A 2 -3.47 20.07 -3.57
CA ARG A 2 -4.36 20.47 -4.68
C ARG A 2 -5.84 20.06 -4.54
N LEU A 3 -6.13 18.91 -3.93
CA LEU A 3 -7.52 18.51 -3.67
C LEU A 3 -8.15 19.31 -2.52
N MET A 4 -7.44 19.48 -1.41
CA MET A 4 -7.97 20.14 -0.19
C MET A 4 -8.00 21.67 -0.30
N GLU A 5 -7.08 22.25 -1.08
CA GLU A 5 -6.95 23.70 -1.28
C GLU A 5 -7.56 24.16 -2.62
N GLY A 6 -8.21 23.26 -3.36
CA GLY A 6 -8.82 23.56 -4.66
C GLY A 6 -10.25 24.10 -4.52
N GLU A 7 -10.72 24.82 -5.54
CA GLU A 7 -12.11 25.31 -5.61
C GLU A 7 -13.06 24.29 -6.27
N HIS A 8 -12.58 23.07 -6.52
CA HIS A 8 -13.36 22.05 -7.22
C HIS A 8 -14.44 21.45 -6.33
N VAL A 9 -15.69 21.47 -6.80
CA VAL A 9 -16.84 20.87 -6.12
C VAL A 9 -17.08 19.43 -6.59
N GLY A 10 -17.55 18.59 -5.67
CA GLY A 10 -17.96 17.20 -5.94
C GLY A 10 -16.81 16.18 -5.80
N PRO A 11 -17.12 14.88 -5.93
CA PRO A 11 -16.18 13.82 -5.61
C PRO A 11 -15.02 13.75 -6.61
N PHE A 12 -13.89 13.24 -6.13
CA PHE A 12 -12.73 12.85 -6.92
C PHE A 12 -12.35 11.42 -6.57
N ASN A 13 -12.17 10.58 -7.59
CA ASN A 13 -11.58 9.27 -7.39
C ASN A 13 -10.06 9.42 -7.31
N LEU A 14 -9.48 8.98 -6.20
CA LEU A 14 -8.04 8.84 -6.04
C LEU A 14 -7.72 7.36 -5.86
N GLY A 15 -7.00 6.80 -6.82
CA GLY A 15 -6.58 5.41 -6.76
C GLY A 15 -5.72 5.04 -7.96
N ASN A 16 -5.32 3.77 -8.01
CA ASN A 16 -4.51 3.25 -9.09
C ASN A 16 -5.41 2.65 -10.19
N PRO A 17 -5.41 3.19 -11.42
CA PRO A 17 -6.16 2.62 -12.54
C PRO A 17 -5.46 1.39 -13.15
N GLY A 18 -4.21 1.13 -12.77
CA GLY A 18 -3.45 -0.05 -13.14
C GLY A 18 -4.11 -1.29 -12.55
N GLU A 19 -4.60 -2.16 -13.43
CA GLU A 19 -5.28 -3.38 -13.03
C GLU A 19 -4.28 -4.51 -12.79
N PHE A 20 -4.59 -5.34 -11.81
CA PHE A 20 -3.95 -6.63 -11.57
C PHE A 20 -4.98 -7.56 -10.93
N THR A 21 -4.81 -8.85 -11.12
CA THR A 21 -5.61 -9.90 -10.51
C THR A 21 -5.19 -10.14 -9.05
N MET A 22 -6.05 -10.78 -8.27
CA MET A 22 -5.68 -11.22 -6.92
C MET A 22 -4.50 -12.20 -6.91
N LEU A 23 -4.36 -13.00 -7.97
CA LEU A 23 -3.23 -13.92 -8.11
C LEU A 23 -1.92 -13.15 -8.34
N GLU A 24 -1.91 -12.15 -9.22
CA GLU A 24 -0.73 -11.31 -9.45
C GLU A 24 -0.34 -10.55 -8.17
N LEU A 25 -1.32 -10.02 -7.42
CA LEU A 25 -1.04 -9.41 -6.12
C LEU A 25 -0.39 -10.41 -5.16
N ALA A 26 -0.97 -11.61 -5.02
CA ALA A 26 -0.44 -12.65 -4.15
C ALA A 26 0.98 -13.09 -4.54
N GLN A 27 1.28 -13.18 -5.84
CA GLN A 27 2.61 -13.48 -6.35
C GLN A 27 3.62 -12.38 -6.02
N VAL A 28 3.27 -11.09 -6.21
CA VAL A 28 4.15 -9.98 -5.84
C VAL A 28 4.42 -9.97 -4.34
N VAL A 29 3.41 -10.28 -3.51
CA VAL A 29 3.57 -10.41 -2.05
C VAL A 29 4.50 -11.56 -1.70
N GLN A 30 4.32 -12.73 -2.31
CA GLN A 30 5.18 -13.90 -2.14
C GLN A 30 6.63 -13.56 -2.51
N GLU A 31 6.87 -12.96 -3.68
CA GLU A 31 8.20 -12.54 -4.14
C GLU A 31 8.92 -11.60 -3.15
N VAL A 32 8.18 -10.63 -2.58
CA VAL A 32 8.77 -9.56 -1.75
C VAL A 32 8.95 -9.99 -0.28
N ILE A 33 8.06 -10.84 0.25
CA ILE A 33 8.04 -11.19 1.67
C ILE A 33 8.70 -12.54 1.93
N ASP A 34 8.22 -13.60 1.29
CA ASP A 34 8.72 -14.97 1.42
C ASP A 34 8.39 -15.79 0.16
N PRO A 35 9.40 -16.05 -0.70
CA PRO A 35 9.23 -16.83 -1.92
C PRO A 35 8.70 -18.26 -1.68
N ASN A 36 8.80 -18.79 -0.46
CA ASN A 36 8.35 -20.14 -0.11
C ASN A 36 6.92 -20.17 0.43
N ALA A 37 6.27 -19.01 0.63
CA ALA A 37 4.91 -18.96 1.12
C ALA A 37 3.96 -19.66 0.13
N LYS A 38 3.01 -20.44 0.62
CA LYS A 38 2.04 -21.14 -0.24
C LYS A 38 0.86 -20.22 -0.57
N ILE A 39 0.51 -20.11 -1.85
CA ILE A 39 -0.73 -19.45 -2.29
C ILE A 39 -1.89 -20.46 -2.18
N GLU A 40 -2.94 -20.11 -1.45
CA GLU A 40 -4.15 -20.92 -1.30
C GLU A 40 -5.36 -20.25 -1.97
N PHE A 41 -6.12 -21.02 -2.73
CA PHE A 41 -7.33 -20.54 -3.41
C PHE A 41 -8.55 -20.80 -2.53
N ARG A 42 -9.38 -19.77 -2.36
CA ARG A 42 -10.65 -19.86 -1.63
C ARG A 42 -11.78 -19.25 -2.46
N PRO A 43 -13.04 -19.68 -2.24
CA PRO A 43 -14.20 -19.05 -2.88
C PRO A 43 -14.25 -17.55 -2.56
N ASN A 44 -14.70 -16.75 -3.54
CA ASN A 44 -14.92 -15.32 -3.33
C ASN A 44 -16.08 -15.08 -2.36
N THR A 45 -16.07 -13.95 -1.65
CA THR A 45 -17.25 -13.53 -0.88
C THR A 45 -18.31 -12.98 -1.84
N ALA A 46 -19.58 -13.06 -1.45
CA ALA A 46 -20.69 -12.61 -2.30
C ALA A 46 -20.66 -11.09 -2.58
N ASP A 47 -20.10 -10.32 -1.65
CA ASP A 47 -20.07 -8.85 -1.70
C ASP A 47 -18.78 -8.30 -2.34
N ASP A 48 -17.80 -9.14 -2.68
CA ASP A 48 -16.54 -8.68 -3.25
C ASP A 48 -16.68 -8.38 -4.75
N PRO A 49 -16.46 -7.12 -5.18
CA PRO A 49 -16.51 -6.77 -6.59
C PRO A 49 -15.38 -7.46 -7.36
N HIS A 50 -15.73 -8.07 -8.50
CA HIS A 50 -14.77 -8.76 -9.36
C HIS A 50 -13.69 -7.85 -9.98
N LYS A 51 -13.91 -6.53 -10.01
CA LYS A 51 -13.00 -5.55 -10.60
C LYS A 51 -13.01 -4.27 -9.79
N ARG A 52 -11.81 -3.76 -9.48
CA ARG A 52 -11.61 -2.45 -8.83
C ARG A 52 -10.73 -1.59 -9.72
N LYS A 53 -11.34 -0.73 -10.53
CA LYS A 53 -10.63 0.19 -11.44
C LYS A 53 -11.24 1.60 -11.32
N PRO A 54 -10.65 2.51 -10.54
CA PRO A 54 -11.14 3.86 -10.46
C PRO A 54 -10.89 4.61 -11.77
N ASP A 55 -11.91 5.30 -12.28
CA ASP A 55 -11.71 6.34 -13.29
C ASP A 55 -11.15 7.59 -12.60
N ILE A 56 -9.90 7.93 -12.93
CA ILE A 56 -9.16 9.05 -12.35
C ILE A 56 -9.00 10.24 -13.31
N LEU A 57 -9.76 10.29 -14.42
CA LEU A 57 -9.63 11.36 -15.41
C LEU A 57 -9.77 12.75 -14.78
N LYS A 58 -10.77 12.94 -13.93
CA LYS A 58 -11.01 14.20 -13.21
C LYS A 58 -9.80 14.62 -12.34
N ALA A 59 -9.16 13.67 -11.67
CA ALA A 59 -7.99 13.95 -10.84
C ALA A 59 -6.76 14.31 -11.69
N LYS A 60 -6.59 13.67 -12.86
CA LYS A 60 -5.53 14.00 -13.80
C LYS A 60 -5.70 15.38 -14.39
N GLU A 61 -6.88 15.70 -14.90
CA GLU A 61 -7.13 16.94 -15.64
C GLU A 61 -7.19 18.16 -14.73
N LEU A 62 -7.88 18.06 -13.59
CA LEU A 62 -8.15 19.22 -12.73
C LEU A 62 -7.12 19.38 -11.62
N LEU A 63 -6.56 18.27 -11.11
CA LEU A 63 -5.58 18.33 -10.03
C LEU A 63 -4.15 18.09 -10.53
N GLY A 64 -3.95 17.70 -11.80
CA GLY A 64 -2.65 17.25 -12.26
C GLY A 64 -2.09 16.11 -11.41
N TRP A 65 -2.97 15.25 -10.88
CA TRP A 65 -2.62 14.16 -9.96
C TRP A 65 -2.80 12.81 -10.64
N GLU A 66 -1.82 11.94 -10.47
CA GLU A 66 -1.89 10.52 -10.78
C GLU A 66 -0.93 9.74 -9.87
N PRO A 67 -1.15 8.44 -9.64
CA PRO A 67 -0.20 7.61 -8.89
C PRO A 67 1.11 7.46 -9.66
N THR A 68 2.23 7.70 -8.99
CA THR A 68 3.58 7.60 -9.56
C THR A 68 4.35 6.37 -9.10
N ILE A 69 3.86 5.69 -8.06
CA ILE A 69 4.47 4.50 -7.47
C ILE A 69 3.63 3.28 -7.85
N SER A 70 4.24 2.35 -8.56
CA SER A 70 3.62 1.06 -8.90
C SER A 70 3.56 0.12 -7.69
N LEU A 71 2.74 -0.92 -7.77
CA LEU A 71 2.64 -1.96 -6.72
C LEU A 71 4.02 -2.56 -6.40
N ARG A 72 4.80 -2.92 -7.43
CA ARG A 72 6.14 -3.52 -7.27
C ARG A 72 7.15 -2.58 -6.62
N GLN A 73 6.97 -1.27 -6.76
CA GLN A 73 7.82 -0.27 -6.08
C GLN A 73 7.34 0.04 -4.66
N GLY A 74 6.02 0.12 -4.45
CA GLY A 74 5.44 0.51 -3.16
C GLY A 74 5.47 -0.62 -2.12
N LEU A 75 5.27 -1.87 -2.54
CA LEU A 75 5.18 -3.00 -1.62
C LEU A 75 6.47 -3.22 -0.81
N PRO A 76 7.69 -3.16 -1.39
CA PRO A 76 8.93 -3.24 -0.61
C PRO A 76 9.06 -2.15 0.46
N LEU A 77 8.58 -0.93 0.18
CA LEU A 77 8.61 0.18 1.14
C LEU A 77 7.72 -0.13 2.35
N MET A 78 6.52 -0.64 2.10
CA MET A 78 5.61 -1.11 3.15
C MET A 78 6.26 -2.23 3.96
N VAL A 79 6.85 -3.25 3.31
CA VAL A 79 7.51 -4.36 4.01
C VAL A 79 8.66 -3.88 4.89
N SER A 80 9.48 -2.94 4.42
CA SER A 80 10.54 -2.33 5.21
C SER A 80 10.00 -1.65 6.47
N ASP A 81 8.97 -0.83 6.32
CA ASP A 81 8.32 -0.13 7.43
C ASP A 81 7.71 -1.11 8.45
N PHE A 82 7.00 -2.15 7.99
CA PHE A 82 6.44 -3.17 8.88
C PHE A 82 7.53 -3.97 9.62
N ARG A 83 8.63 -4.32 8.95
CA ARG A 83 9.77 -4.98 9.61
C ARG A 83 10.36 -4.09 10.71
N GLN A 84 10.48 -2.79 10.47
CA GLN A 84 10.95 -1.84 11.47
C GLN A 84 9.98 -1.73 12.65
N ARG A 85 8.67 -1.58 12.41
CA ARG A 85 7.68 -1.41 13.49
C ARG A 85 7.49 -2.68 14.33
N ILE A 86 7.62 -3.87 13.72
CA ILE A 86 7.43 -5.14 14.43
C ILE A 86 8.70 -5.61 15.16
N PHE A 87 9.88 -5.40 14.56
CA PHE A 87 11.14 -5.95 15.08
C PHE A 87 12.15 -4.90 15.55
N GLY A 88 11.96 -3.62 15.21
CA GLY A 88 12.92 -2.54 15.45
C GLY A 88 12.85 -1.88 16.83
N GLU A 89 11.76 -2.04 17.60
CA GLU A 89 11.60 -1.40 18.91
C GLU A 89 12.36 -2.10 20.06
N GLN A 90 13.04 -3.22 19.83
CA GLN A 90 13.78 -3.93 20.89
C GLN A 90 15.13 -3.29 21.29
N LYS A 91 15.58 -2.21 20.63
CA LYS A 91 16.91 -1.64 20.90
C LYS A 91 16.96 -0.50 21.91
N ASP A 92 15.84 0.10 22.29
CA ASP A 92 15.85 1.33 23.12
C ASP A 92 15.48 1.10 24.60
N ALA A 93 15.14 -0.13 25.00
CA ALA A 93 14.76 -0.43 26.39
C ALA A 93 15.96 -0.80 27.32
N SER A 94 17.17 -1.00 26.78
CA SER A 94 18.31 -1.53 27.53
C SER A 94 19.49 -0.56 27.71
N SER A 95 19.37 0.71 27.31
CA SER A 95 20.46 1.70 27.41
C SER A 95 20.36 2.70 28.59
N ASN A 96 19.32 2.66 29.43
CA ASN A 96 19.09 3.65 30.50
C ASN A 96 19.24 3.14 31.95
N SER A 97 20.00 2.08 32.22
CA SER A 97 20.22 1.59 33.60
C SER A 97 21.70 1.42 34.01
N ALA A 98 22.60 2.24 33.49
CA ALA A 98 23.96 2.32 34.03
C ALA A 98 24.48 3.75 33.97
N THR A 99 24.23 4.54 35.03
CA THR A 99 25.20 5.44 35.69
C THR A 99 24.48 6.19 36.83
N SER A 100 24.68 5.72 38.06
CA SER A 100 24.69 6.54 39.29
C SER A 100 25.64 5.85 40.27
N GLN A 101 26.88 6.32 40.31
CA GLN A 101 27.74 6.28 41.49
C GLN A 101 28.00 7.71 41.91
#